data_AF-A0A820K6Q8-F1
#
_entry.id   AF-A0A820K6Q8-F1
#
_cell.length_a   1.000
_cell.length_b   1.000
_cell.length_c   1.000
_cell.angle_alpha   90.00
_cell.angle_beta   90.00
_cell.angle_gamma   90.00
#
_symmetry.space_group_name_H-M   'P 1'
#
loop_
_entity.id
_entity.type
_entity.pdbx_description
1 polymer ?
#
loop_
_entity_poly.entity_id
_entity_poly.type
_entity_poly.pdbx_seq_one_letter_code
_entity_poly.pdbx_strand_id
1 'polypeptide(L)' 'LQTINITLRILYRPRAEFLPKIFSNLGLDYEERVLPSITNEVLKSVVAQFDAIELITQRTLISQLVSELLTE' A
#
# COMPACT_ATOMS: atom_id res chain seq x y z
N LEU A 1 8.22 10.88 21.35
CA LEU A 1 8.08 9.95 20.19
C LEU A 1 6.74 9.26 20.32
N GLN A 2 5.82 9.48 19.40
CA GLN A 2 4.53 8.79 19.40
C GLN A 2 4.65 7.55 18.53
N THR A 3 4.45 6.37 19.13
CA THR A 3 4.41 5.11 18.38
C THR A 3 2.96 4.87 17.94
N ILE A 4 2.74 4.76 16.64
CA ILE A 4 1.41 4.57 16.04
C ILE A 4 1.35 3.16 15.45
N ASN A 5 0.32 2.40 15.82
CA ASN A 5 0.07 1.07 15.27
C ASN A 5 -1.05 1.17 14.22
N ILE A 6 -0.75 0.83 12.97
CA ILE A 6 -1.69 0.92 11.85
C ILE A 6 -1.77 -0.45 11.18
N THR A 7 -2.99 -0.88 10.87
CA THR A 7 -3.25 -2.08 10.06
C THR A 7 -3.93 -1.67 8.76
N LEU A 8 -3.43 -2.22 7.64
CA LEU A 8 -3.98 -1.99 6.31
C LEU A 8 -4.31 -3.35 5.68
N ARG A 9 -5.42 -3.41 4.95
CA ARG A 9 -5.79 -4.56 4.13
C ARG A 9 -5.98 -4.08 2.70
N ILE A 10 -5.30 -4.75 1.77
CA ILE A 10 -5.38 -4.45 0.35
C ILE A 10 -5.97 -5.66 -0.37
N LEU A 11 -6.92 -5.41 -1.26
CA LEU A 11 -7.40 -6.37 -2.24
C LEU A 11 -6.73 -6.04 -3.57
N TYR A 12 -6.04 -7.02 -4.15
CA TYR A 12 -5.36 -6.83 -5.42
C TYR A 12 -5.82 -7.90 -6.41
N ARG A 13 -5.85 -7.54 -7.70
CA ARG A 13 -6.12 -8.48 -8.80
C ARG A 13 -5.18 -8.15 -9.96
N PRO A 14 -4.16 -8.99 -10.23
CA PRO A 14 -3.25 -8.73 -11.34
C PRO A 14 -3.98 -8.84 -12.68
N ARG A 15 -3.59 -8.01 -13.65
CA ARG A 15 -4.08 -8.10 -15.03
C ARG A 15 -3.45 -9.30 -15.72
N ALA A 16 -4.28 -10.15 -16.34
CA ALA A 16 -3.85 -11.42 -16.92
C ALA A 16 -2.75 -11.25 -17.99
N GLU A 17 -2.80 -10.15 -18.76
CA GLU A 17 -1.85 -9.83 -19.83
C GLU A 17 -0.41 -9.66 -19.32
N PHE A 18 -0.23 -9.22 -18.07
CA PHE A 18 1.09 -8.99 -17.47
C PHE A 18 1.59 -10.15 -16.63
N LEU A 19 0.76 -11.18 -16.38
CA LEU A 19 1.12 -12.34 -15.55
C LEU A 19 2.43 -13.01 -16.03
N PRO A 20 2.64 -13.31 -17.32
CA PRO A 20 3.88 -13.96 -17.75
C PRO A 20 5.12 -13.12 -17.43
N LYS A 21 5.03 -11.80 -17.62
CA LYS A 21 6.13 -10.87 -17.33
C LYS A 21 6.42 -10.77 -15.83
N ILE A 22 5.37 -10.76 -14.99
CA ILE A 22 5.51 -10.75 -13.53
C ILE A 22 6.17 -12.06 -13.09
N PHE A 23 5.67 -13.20 -13.56
CA PHE A 23 6.21 -14.52 -13.22
C PHE A 23 7.68 -14.69 -13.62
N SER A 24 8.07 -14.22 -14.81
CA SER A 24 9.46 -14.34 -15.27
C SER A 24 10.43 -13.43 -14.52
N ASN A 25 10.01 -12.23 -14.10
CA ASN A 25 10.91 -11.26 -13.46
C ASN A 25 10.93 -11.38 -11.93
N LEU A 26 9.77 -11.61 -11.32
CA LEU A 26 9.58 -11.54 -9.87
C LEU A 26 9.36 -12.92 -9.22
N GLY A 27 9.04 -13.94 -10.02
CA GLY A 27 8.76 -15.30 -9.55
C GLY A 27 7.35 -15.46 -8.97
N LEU A 28 7.10 -16.65 -8.40
CA LEU A 28 5.85 -16.99 -7.71
C LEU A 28 5.64 -16.13 -6.46
N ASP A 29 6.72 -15.74 -5.77
CA ASP A 29 6.69 -15.03 -4.49
C ASP A 29 6.51 -13.51 -4.63
N TYR A 30 6.10 -13.02 -5.80
CA TYR A 30 5.92 -11.59 -6.05
C TYR A 30 4.89 -10.98 -5.10
N GLU A 31 3.85 -11.73 -4.75
CA GLU A 31 2.79 -11.27 -3.85
C GLU A 31 3.29 -11.03 -2.43
N GLU A 32 4.17 -11.90 -1.90
CA GLU A 32 4.69 -11.76 -0.53
C GLU A 32 5.83 -10.74 -0.43
N ARG A 33 6.56 -10.50 -1.53
CA ARG A 33 7.72 -9.61 -1.51
C ARG A 33 7.38 -8.19 -1.95
N VAL A 34 6.63 -8.05 -3.04
CA VAL A 34 6.43 -6.74 -3.69
C VAL A 34 5.26 -6.00 -3.05
N LEU A 35 4.13 -6.68 -2.81
CA LEU A 35 2.94 -6.01 -2.27
C LEU A 35 3.20 -5.40 -0.89
N PRO A 36 3.82 -6.10 0.10
CA PRO A 36 4.09 -5.49 1.39
C PRO A 36 5.13 -4.38 1.31
N SER A 37 6.08 -4.48 0.38
CA SER A 37 7.13 -3.46 0.20
C SER A 37 6.54 -2.14 -0.29
N ILE A 38 5.79 -2.18 -1.40
CA ILE A 38 5.14 -0.98 -1.96
C ILE A 38 4.14 -0.40 -0.95
N THR A 39 3.35 -1.27 -0.32
CA THR A 39 2.36 -0.84 0.68
C THR A 39 3.01 -0.13 1.85
N ASN A 40 4.09 -0.68 2.41
CA ASN A 40 4.79 -0.05 3.52
C ASN A 40 5.41 1.30 3.11
N GLU A 41 5.89 1.42 1.88
CA GLU A 41 6.46 2.66 1.37
C GLU A 41 5.39 3.75 1.22
N VAL A 42 4.28 3.45 0.57
CA VAL A 42 3.15 4.38 0.41
C VAL A 42 2.57 4.76 1.77
N LEU A 43 2.37 3.79 2.67
CA LEU A 43 1.83 4.07 4.01
C LEU A 43 2.76 5.00 4.79
N LYS A 44 4.08 4.78 4.75
CA LYS A 44 5.04 5.67 5.42
C LYS A 44 5.03 7.07 4.82
N SER A 45 4.97 7.18 3.49
CA SER A 45 4.91 8.47 2.79
C SER A 45 3.65 9.26 3.16
N VAL A 46 2.49 8.60 3.23
CA VAL A 46 1.23 9.24 3.62
C VAL A 46 1.25 9.61 5.10
N VAL A 47 1.67 8.70 5.99
CA VAL A 47 1.74 8.98 7.44
C VAL A 47 2.71 10.11 7.77
N ALA A 48 3.78 10.31 6.99
CA ALA A 48 4.70 11.43 7.18
C ALA A 48 4.08 12.80 6.88
N GLN A 49 2.95 12.85 6.17
CA GLN A 49 2.28 14.09 5.77
C GLN A 49 1.15 14.51 6.73
N PHE A 50 0.70 13.62 7.62
CA PHE A 50 -0.45 13.85 8.50
C PHE A 50 -0.10 13.63 9.97
N ASP A 51 -0.77 14.38 10.85
CA ASP A 51 -0.66 14.19 12.29
C ASP A 51 -1.51 13.01 12.78
N ALA A 52 -1.17 12.47 13.96
CA ALA A 52 -1.87 11.32 14.54
C ALA A 52 -3.38 11.55 14.76
N ILE A 53 -3.80 12.79 15.00
CA ILE A 53 -5.22 13.18 15.12
C ILE A 53 -5.93 13.16 13.75
N GLU A 54 -5.24 13.59 12.70
CA GLU A 54 -5.76 13.61 11.34
C GLU A 54 -5.92 12.18 10.81
N LEU A 55 -5.00 11.27 11.16
CA LEU A 55 -5.10 9.85 10.81
C LEU A 55 -6.39 9.19 11.32
N ILE A 56 -6.93 9.66 12.45
CA ILE A 56 -8.17 9.14 13.03
C ILE A 56 -9.38 9.85 12.41
N THR A 57 -9.35 11.18 12.39
CA THR A 57 -10.49 12.00 11.98
C THR A 57 -10.76 11.96 10.47
N GLN A 58 -9.70 11.86 9.67
CA GLN A 58 -9.75 11.85 8.20
C GLN A 58 -9.41 10.48 7.61
N ARG A 59 -9.61 9.40 8.39
CA ARG A 59 -9.28 8.02 7.97
C ARG A 59 -9.81 7.66 6.59
N THR A 60 -11.03 8.09 6.27
CA THR A 60 -11.67 7.82 4.97
C THR A 60 -10.91 8.47 3.82
N LEU A 61 -10.56 9.76 3.95
CA LEU A 61 -9.79 10.50 2.94
C LEU A 61 -8.41 9.88 2.75
N ILE A 62 -7.72 9.58 3.85
CA ILE A 62 -6.40 8.97 3.83
C ILE A 62 -6.45 7.58 3.17
N SER A 63 -7.49 6.79 3.45
CA SER A 63 -7.68 5.49 2.80
C SER A 63 -7.89 5.61 1.29
N GLN A 64 -8.58 6.66 0.82
CA GLN A 64 -8.76 6.94 -0.61
C GLN A 64 -7.43 7.35 -1.24
N LEU A 65 -6.70 8.27 -0.62
CA LEU A 65 -5.38 8.71 -1.09
C LEU A 65 -4.39 7.54 -1.22
N VAL A 66 -4.33 6.66 -0.22
CA VAL A 66 -3.48 5.45 -0.28
C VAL A 66 -3.88 4.55 -1.44
N SER A 67 -5.19 4.41 -1.72
CA SER A 67 -5.66 3.61 -2.86
C SER A 67 -5.31 4.23 -4.20
N GLU A 68 -5.36 5.55 -4.31
CA GLU A 68 -4.99 6.28 -5.54
C GLU A 68 -3.50 6.14 -5.83
N LEU A 69 -2.65 6.36 -4.82
CA LEU A 69 -1.19 6.23 -4.94
C LEU A 69 -0.71 4.81 -5.26
N LEU A 70 -1.50 3.78 -4.93
CA LEU A 70 -1.20 2.39 -5.28
C LEU A 70 -1.70 2.00 -6.68
N THR A 71 -2.57 2.82 -7.28
CA THR A 71 -3.17 2.55 -8.60
C THR A 71 -2.45 3.32 -9.71
N GLU A 72 -1.83 4.45 -9.39
CA GLU A 72 -0.88 5.17 -10.26
C GLU A 72 0.39 4.37 -10.54
#